data_AF-A0A7V6QMV5-F1
#
_entry.id   AF-A0A7V6QMV5-F1
#
_cell.length_a   1.000
_cell.length_b   1.000
_cell.length_c   1.000
_cell.angle_alpha   90.00
_cell.angle_beta   90.00
_cell.angle_gamma   90.00
#
_symmetry.space_group_name_H-M   'P 1'
#
loop_
_entity.id
_entity.type
_entity.pdbx_description
1 polymer ?
#
loop_
_entity_poly.entity_id
_entity_poly.type
_entity_poly.pdbx_seq_one_letter_code
_entity_poly.pdbx_strand_id
1 'polypeptide(L)'
;MGGTFLRRWFALLDTAVISMAGLRIISGLIEVSAAILMLIFNDVRKAMAVNAVLAIVGPTVLILTMSIGLINLADEISFSKLLFIGLGVGLILFGIYK
;
A
#
# COMPACT_ATOMS: atom_id res chain seq x y z
N MET A 1 26.35 7.88 -21.73
CA MET A 1 25.99 8.99 -20.82
C MET A 1 24.64 8.82 -20.10
N GLY A 2 23.96 7.67 -20.14
CA GLY A 2 22.65 7.49 -19.47
C GLY A 2 22.68 6.92 -18.03
N GLY A 3 23.79 6.30 -17.60
CA GLY A 3 23.87 5.61 -16.30
C GLY A 3 24.03 6.54 -15.08
N THR A 4 24.51 7.76 -15.27
CA THR A 4 24.78 8.72 -14.18
C THR A 4 23.53 9.47 -13.70
N PHE A 5 22.56 9.69 -14.59
CA PHE A 5 21.32 10.40 -14.27
C PHE A 5 20.41 9.56 -13.36
N LEU A 6 20.14 8.30 -13.73
CA LEU A 6 19.32 7.38 -12.94
C LEU A 6 19.89 7.17 -11.54
N ARG A 7 21.20 6.94 -11.43
CA ARG A 7 21.87 6.77 -10.13
C ARG A 7 21.73 8.01 -9.24
N ARG A 8 21.87 9.21 -9.82
CA ARG A 8 21.64 10.47 -9.10
C ARG A 8 20.18 10.65 -8.68
N TRP A 9 19.25 10.29 -9.55
CA TRP A 9 17.82 10.41 -9.26
C TRP A 9 17.41 9.51 -8.09
N PHE A 10 17.84 8.24 -8.09
CA PHE A 10 17.64 7.34 -6.95
C PHE A 10 18.36 7.79 -5.67
N ALA A 11 19.55 8.39 -5.79
CA ALA A 11 20.27 8.92 -4.64
C ALA A 11 19.59 10.15 -3.99
N LEU A 12 18.66 10.81 -4.67
CA LEU A 12 17.89 11.94 -4.15
C LEU A 12 16.56 11.51 -3.52
N LEU A 13 16.15 10.25 -3.70
CA LEU A 13 14.91 9.74 -3.15
C LEU A 13 15.10 9.25 -1.72
N ASP A 14 14.14 9.61 -0.87
CA ASP A 14 14.06 9.11 0.48
C ASP A 14 13.84 7.58 0.49
N THR A 15 14.55 6.89 1.38
CA THR A 15 14.51 5.41 1.44
C THR A 15 13.13 4.88 1.84
N ALA A 16 12.40 5.60 2.70
CA ALA A 16 11.04 5.27 3.06
C ALA A 16 10.09 5.45 1.88
N VAL A 17 10.27 6.52 1.10
CA VAL A 17 9.49 6.76 -0.13
C VAL A 17 9.73 5.66 -1.15
N ILE A 18 10.99 5.27 -1.40
CA ILE A 18 11.33 4.13 -2.27
C ILE A 18 10.63 2.86 -1.77
N SER A 19 10.65 2.60 -0.47
CA SER A 19 10.04 1.43 0.14
C SER A 19 8.51 1.43 -0.03
N MET A 20 7.85 2.56 0.25
CA MET A 20 6.40 2.71 0.07
C MET A 20 5.98 2.54 -1.40
N ALA A 21 6.70 3.19 -2.32
CA ALA A 21 6.44 3.08 -3.75
C ALA A 21 6.69 1.66 -4.26
N GLY A 22 7.77 1.01 -3.80
CA GLY A 22 8.10 -0.38 -4.12
C GLY A 22 7.00 -1.35 -3.70
N LEU A 23 6.51 -1.24 -2.46
CA LEU A 23 5.39 -2.05 -1.97
C LEU A 23 4.12 -1.86 -2.83
N ARG A 24 3.82 -0.62 -3.24
CA ARG A 24 2.69 -0.34 -4.13
C ARG A 24 2.87 -0.95 -5.52
N ILE A 25 4.06 -0.85 -6.10
CA ILE A 25 4.36 -1.46 -7.40
C ILE A 25 4.19 -2.98 -7.32
N ILE A 26 4.76 -3.62 -6.30
CA ILE A 26 4.63 -5.07 -6.11
C ILE A 26 3.15 -5.47 -5.95
N SER A 27 2.40 -4.76 -5.10
CA SER A 27 0.96 -5.01 -4.92
C SER A 27 0.17 -4.82 -6.22
N GLY A 28 0.45 -3.76 -6.97
CA GLY A 28 -0.22 -3.50 -8.25
C GLY A 28 0.07 -4.59 -9.28
N LEU A 29 1.28 -5.14 -9.30
CA LEU A 29 1.61 -6.28 -10.17
C LEU A 29 0.85 -7.55 -9.77
N ILE A 30 0.62 -7.78 -8.48
CA ILE A 30 -0.20 -8.90 -7.98
C ILE A 30 -1.66 -8.71 -8.45
N GLU A 31 -2.22 -7.51 -8.30
CA GLU A 31 -3.58 -7.18 -8.76
C GLU A 31 -3.75 -7.37 -10.27
N VAL A 32 -2.80 -6.87 -11.07
CA VAL A 32 -2.82 -7.04 -12.53
C VAL A 32 -2.70 -8.53 -12.90
N SER A 33 -1.83 -9.28 -12.23
CA SER A 33 -1.68 -10.73 -12.48
C SER A 33 -2.95 -11.50 -12.14
N ALA A 34 -3.61 -11.17 -11.04
CA ALA A 34 -4.88 -11.74 -10.65
C ALA A 34 -5.99 -11.39 -11.65
N ALA A 35 -6.08 -10.14 -12.11
CA ALA A 35 -7.02 -9.72 -13.14
C ALA A 35 -6.81 -10.51 -14.45
N ILE A 36 -5.55 -10.71 -14.87
CA ILE A 36 -5.22 -11.55 -16.03
C ILE A 36 -5.70 -13.00 -15.82
N LEU A 37 -5.46 -13.59 -14.64
CA LEU A 37 -5.96 -14.94 -14.32
C LEU A 37 -7.49 -15.03 -14.37
N MET A 38 -8.21 -14.02 -13.87
CA MET A 38 -9.67 -13.96 -13.95
C MET A 38 -10.15 -13.96 -15.41
N LEU A 39 -9.51 -13.17 -16.27
CA LEU A 39 -9.81 -13.11 -17.70
C LEU A 39 -9.51 -14.44 -18.40
N ILE A 40 -8.39 -15.09 -18.06
CA ILE A 40 -8.03 -16.41 -18.62
C ILE A 40 -9.05 -17.48 -18.20
N PHE A 41 -9.48 -17.48 -16.93
CA PHE A 41 -10.44 -18.47 -16.45
C PHE A 41 -11.86 -18.24 -16.97
N ASN A 42 -12.22 -16.99 -17.27
CA ASN A 42 -13.51 -16.56 -17.82
C ASN A 42 -14.73 -17.22 -17.11
N ASP A 43 -14.64 -17.38 -15.80
CA ASP A 43 -15.68 -17.97 -14.96
C ASP A 43 -15.81 -17.14 -13.67
N VAL A 44 -17.03 -16.71 -13.37
CA VAL A 44 -17.32 -15.81 -12.25
C VAL A 44 -16.96 -16.45 -10.91
N ARG A 45 -17.17 -17.76 -10.72
CA ARG A 45 -16.83 -18.44 -9.46
C ARG A 45 -15.32 -18.51 -9.25
N LYS A 46 -14.57 -18.80 -10.31
CA LYS A 46 -13.10 -18.78 -10.26
C LYS A 46 -12.57 -17.36 -10.01
N ALA A 47 -13.17 -16.34 -10.64
CA ALA A 47 -12.79 -14.96 -10.40
C ALA A 47 -13.06 -14.51 -8.94
N MET A 48 -14.21 -14.90 -8.39
CA MET A 48 -14.55 -14.70 -6.98
C MET A 48 -13.53 -15.37 -6.05
N ALA A 49 -13.05 -16.59 -6.37
CA ALA A 49 -12.03 -17.27 -5.59
C ALA A 49 -10.68 -16.52 -5.62
N VAL A 50 -10.28 -15.99 -6.79
CA VAL A 50 -9.07 -15.14 -6.90
C VAL A 50 -9.23 -13.87 -6.06
N ASN A 51 -10.39 -13.21 -6.12
CA ASN A 51 -10.68 -12.03 -5.30
C ASN A 51 -10.64 -12.33 -3.80
N ALA A 52 -11.11 -13.50 -3.38
CA ALA A 52 -11.03 -13.92 -1.98
C ALA A 52 -9.57 -14.02 -1.49
N VAL A 53 -8.65 -14.47 -2.35
CA VAL A 53 -7.21 -14.47 -2.05
C VAL A 53 -6.65 -13.03 -2.03
N LEU A 54 -7.05 -12.18 -2.98
CA LEU A 54 -6.63 -10.78 -3.04
C LEU A 54 -7.12 -9.93 -1.88
N ALA A 55 -8.23 -10.31 -1.23
CA ALA A 55 -8.85 -9.56 -0.13
C ALA A 55 -7.88 -9.27 1.04
N ILE A 56 -6.81 -10.07 1.18
CA ILE A 56 -5.77 -9.87 2.21
C ILE A 56 -4.64 -8.97 1.69
N VAL A 57 -4.34 -8.99 0.39
CA VAL A 57 -3.19 -8.29 -0.20
C VAL A 57 -3.33 -6.77 -0.04
N GLY A 58 -4.46 -6.21 -0.46
CA GLY A 58 -4.72 -4.77 -0.38
C GLY A 58 -4.60 -4.21 1.05
N PRO A 59 -5.32 -4.77 2.04
CA PRO A 59 -5.19 -4.35 3.44
C PRO A 59 -3.78 -4.51 4.01
N THR A 60 -3.08 -5.60 3.69
CA THR A 60 -1.70 -5.83 4.17
C THR A 60 -0.75 -4.77 3.66
N VAL A 61 -0.80 -4.47 2.36
CA VAL A 61 0.07 -3.45 1.74
C VAL A 61 -0.29 -2.05 2.26
N LEU A 62 -1.58 -1.76 2.47
CA LEU A 62 -2.00 -0.50 3.09
C LEU A 62 -1.38 -0.34 4.48
N ILE A 63 -1.50 -1.35 5.35
CA ILE A 63 -0.94 -1.30 6.71
C ILE A 63 0.58 -1.12 6.68
N LEU A 64 1.29 -1.88 5.84
CA LEU A 64 2.75 -1.78 5.74
C LEU A 64 3.20 -0.40 5.25
N THR A 65 2.59 0.11 4.17
CA THR A 65 2.96 1.41 3.61
C THR A 65 2.65 2.56 4.58
N MET A 66 1.50 2.52 5.24
CA MET A 66 1.15 3.50 6.28
C MET A 66 2.09 3.43 7.48
N SER A 67 2.47 2.23 7.91
CA SER A 67 3.42 2.04 9.02
C SER A 67 4.79 2.64 8.70
N ILE A 68 5.31 2.39 7.50
CA ILE A 68 6.58 2.98 7.04
C ILE A 68 6.50 4.52 7.07
N GLY A 69 5.41 5.09 6.54
CA GLY A 69 5.22 6.54 6.52
C GLY A 69 5.13 7.15 7.92
N LEU A 70 4.38 6.51 8.83
CA LEU A 70 4.22 6.99 10.21
C LEU A 70 5.51 6.86 11.03
N ILE A 71 6.27 5.76 10.88
CA ILE A 71 7.56 5.59 11.56
C ILE A 71 8.55 6.67 11.12
N ASN A 72 8.60 7.00 9.83
CA ASN A 72 9.51 8.04 9.33
C ASN A 72 9.09 9.47 9.70
N LEU A 73 7.81 9.69 10.00
CA LEU A 73 7.31 10.98 10.46
C LEU A 73 7.23 11.06 11.99
N ALA A 74 7.57 10.00 12.73
CA ALA A 74 7.28 9.86 14.17
C ALA A 74 7.84 11.02 15.00
N ASP A 75 9.06 11.49 14.69
CA ASP A 75 9.72 12.57 15.42
C ASP A 75 9.19 13.97 15.07
N GLU A 76 8.46 14.11 13.95
CA GLU A 76 7.87 15.37 13.48
C GLU A 76 6.36 15.48 13.75
N ILE A 77 5.73 14.40 14.21
CA ILE A 77 4.31 14.38 14.52
C ILE A 77 4.08 15.04 15.88
N SER A 78 3.44 16.22 15.86
CA SER A 78 2.93 16.83 17.08
C SER A 78 1.76 16.03 17.66
N PHE A 79 1.54 16.14 18.98
CA PHE A 79 0.45 15.46 19.68
C PHE A 79 -0.93 15.71 19.05
N SER A 80 -1.17 16.93 18.55
CA SER A 80 -2.42 17.29 17.85
C SER A 80 -2.62 16.50 16.55
N LYS A 81 -1.57 16.30 15.75
CA LYS A 81 -1.63 15.50 14.52
C LYS A 81 -1.91 14.03 14.83
N LEU A 82 -1.30 13.51 15.91
CA LEU A 82 -1.53 12.15 16.37
C LEU A 82 -2.99 11.92 16.79
N LEU A 83 -3.61 12.93 17.41
CA LEU A 83 -5.03 12.91 17.76
C LEU A 83 -5.93 12.79 16.52
N PHE A 84 -5.64 13.53 15.44
CA PHE A 84 -6.37 13.43 14.17
C PHE A 84 -6.19 12.06 13.48
N ILE A 85 -4.97 11.50 13.50
CA ILE A 85 -4.72 10.16 12.98
C ILE A 85 -5.52 9.12 13.78
N GLY A 86 -5.48 9.19 15.11
CA GLY A 86 -6.26 8.32 15.99
C GLY A 86 -7.78 8.48 15.80
N LEU A 87 -8.26 9.70 15.57
CA LEU A 87 -9.66 9.98 15.22
C LEU A 87 -10.06 9.28 13.92
N GLY A 88 -9.20 9.33 12.89
CA GLY A 88 -9.43 8.61 11.64
C GLY A 88 -9.58 7.10 11.85
N VAL A 89 -8.68 6.49 12.64
CA VAL A 89 -8.78 5.07 13.03
C VAL A 89 -10.09 4.82 13.81
N GLY A 90 -10.44 5.70 14.74
CA GLY A 90 -11.68 5.62 15.51
C GLY A 90 -12.93 5.69 14.65
N LEU A 91 -12.96 6.54 13.63
CA LEU A 91 -14.06 6.65 12.67
C LEU A 91 -14.20 5.37 11.82
N ILE A 92 -13.08 4.76 11.40
CA ILE A 92 -13.10 3.48 10.68
C ILE A 92 -13.71 2.39 11.58
N LEU A 93 -13.22 2.27 12.82
CA LEU A 93 -13.74 1.27 13.78
C LEU A 93 -15.21 1.53 14.10
N PHE A 94 -15.60 2.80 14.31
CA PHE A 94 -16.99 3.16 14.53
C PHE A 94 -17.88 2.74 13.35
N GLY A 95 -17.46 2.98 12.10
CA GLY A 95 -18.21 2.55 10.92
C GLY A 95 -18.25 1.03 10.71
N ILE A 96 -17.33 0.26 11.31
CA ILE A 96 -17.36 -1.22 11.29
C ILE A 96 -18.29 -1.79 12.37
N TYR A 97 -18.31 -1.19 13.57
CA TYR A 97 -18.97 -1.75 14.75
C TYR A 97 -20.31 -1.11 15.12
N LYS A 98 -20.79 -0.13 14.34
CA LYS A 98 -22.07 0.55 14.56
C LYS A 98 -22.99 0.39 13.37
#